data_AF-A0A8S3HLR9-F1
#
_entry.id   AF-A0A8S3HLR9-F1
#
_cell.length_a   1.000
_cell.length_b   1.000
_cell.length_c   1.000
_cell.angle_alpha   90.00
_cell.angle_beta   90.00
_cell.angle_gamma   90.00
#
_symmetry.space_group_name_H-M   'P 1'
#
loop_
_entity.id
_entity.type
_entity.pdbx_description
1 polymer ?
#
loop_
_entity_poly.entity_id
_entity_poly.type
_entity_poly.pdbx_seq_one_letter_code
_entity_poly.pdbx_strand_id
1 'polypeptide(L)'
;VTEEEIVNILEKILNWSISTVVTREYAINALMKLSTRFPTCSDQIQSMMTVYACNMNLELQTRAVEYTSLFTKHNQIRSSIVERMPVLVNNQTSATNNEEQTYEQEESS
;
A
#
# COMPACT_ATOMS: atom_id res chain seq x y z
N VAL A 1 3.69 -5.11 21.70
CA VAL A 1 3.84 -4.53 20.36
C VAL A 1 3.16 -3.18 20.36
N THR A 2 3.94 -2.10 20.42
CA THR A 2 3.45 -0.72 20.37
C THR A 2 3.42 -0.20 18.93
N GLU A 3 2.68 0.88 18.68
CA GLU A 3 2.64 1.54 17.37
C GLU A 3 4.04 2.03 16.96
N GLU A 4 4.79 2.57 17.91
CA GLU A 4 6.16 3.03 17.73
C GLU A 4 7.12 1.89 17.37
N GLU A 5 7.00 0.72 18.03
CA GLU A 5 7.79 -0.47 17.68
C GLU A 5 7.56 -0.89 16.22
N ILE A 6 6.32 -0.82 15.73
CA ILE A 6 5.97 -1.15 14.34
C ILE A 6 6.62 -0.17 13.36
N VAL A 7 6.52 1.13 13.63
CA VAL A 7 7.12 2.17 12.78
C VAL A 7 8.64 2.05 12.76
N ASN A 8 9.27 1.79 13.91
CA ASN A 8 10.72 1.59 14.04
C ASN A 8 11.21 0.37 13.24
N ILE A 9 10.41 -0.70 13.14
CA ILE A 9 10.76 -1.86 12.31
C ILE A 9 10.72 -1.49 10.81
N LEU A 10 9.69 -0.77 10.37
CA LEU A 10 9.59 -0.31 8.98
C LEU A 10 10.72 0.66 8.61
N GLU A 11 11.12 1.53 9.54
CA GLU A 11 12.30 2.40 9.39
C GLU A 11 13.59 1.59 9.21
N LYS A 12 13.79 0.55 10.03
CA LYS A 12 14.93 -0.36 9.87
C LYS A 12 14.93 -1.03 8.50
N ILE A 13 13.78 -1.52 8.02
CA ILE A 13 13.66 -2.13 6.68
C ILE A 13 14.06 -1.14 5.59
N LEU A 14 13.58 0.10 5.67
CA LEU A 14 13.93 1.16 4.74
C LEU A 14 15.44 1.42 4.70
N ASN A 15 16.09 1.50 5.87
CA ASN A 15 17.51 1.84 5.98
C ASN A 15 18.45 0.63 5.81
N TRP A 16 17.95 -0.60 5.85
CA TRP A 16 18.78 -1.79 5.76
C TRP A 16 19.29 -2.00 4.35
N SER A 17 20.62 -2.08 4.19
CA SER A 17 21.31 -2.25 2.90
C SER A 17 20.92 -3.50 2.11
N ILE A 18 20.48 -4.58 2.78
CA ILE A 18 20.08 -5.83 2.11
C ILE A 18 18.60 -5.80 1.67
N SER A 19 17.81 -4.83 2.14
CA SER A 19 16.40 -4.72 1.74
C SER A 19 16.33 -4.40 0.25
N THR A 20 15.60 -5.24 -0.49
CA THR A 20 15.33 -5.00 -1.90
C THR A 20 14.53 -3.71 -2.08
N VAL A 21 14.63 -3.11 -3.28
CA VAL A 21 13.85 -1.91 -3.64
C VAL A 21 12.35 -2.17 -3.47
N VAL A 22 11.85 -3.31 -3.95
CA VAL A 22 10.44 -3.72 -3.83
C VAL A 22 10.00 -3.78 -2.36
N THR A 23 10.82 -4.32 -1.47
CA THR A 23 10.50 -4.35 -0.03
C THR A 23 10.44 -2.94 0.56
N ARG A 24 11.34 -2.04 0.15
CA ARG A 24 11.31 -0.64 0.58
C ARG A 24 10.07 0.10 0.05
N GLU A 25 9.64 -0.20 -1.17
CA GLU A 25 8.40 0.33 -1.74
C GLU A 25 7.17 -0.12 -0.95
N TYR A 26 7.12 -1.38 -0.52
CA TYR A 26 6.06 -1.84 0.38
C TYR A 26 6.13 -1.15 1.75
N ALA A 27 7.34 -0.97 2.30
CA ALA A 27 7.52 -0.30 3.58
C ALA A 27 7.08 1.16 3.54
N ILE A 28 7.42 1.92 2.49
CA ILE A 28 7.00 3.33 2.36
C ILE A 28 5.48 3.44 2.21
N ASN A 29 4.85 2.53 1.45
CA ASN A 29 3.40 2.46 1.31
C ASN A 29 2.71 2.09 2.63
N ALA A 30 3.30 1.17 3.39
CA ALA A 30 2.79 0.76 4.70
C ALA A 30 2.84 1.93 5.69
N LEU A 31 3.98 2.63 5.77
CA LEU A 31 4.15 3.82 6.61
C LEU A 31 3.11 4.89 6.27
N MET A 32 2.86 5.15 4.99
CA MET A 32 1.85 6.12 4.58
C MET A 32 0.44 5.74 5.07
N LYS A 33 0.06 4.46 4.94
CA LYS A 33 -1.22 3.96 5.49
C LYS A 33 -1.28 4.09 7.00
N LEU A 34 -0.19 3.76 7.70
CA LEU A 34 -0.10 3.84 9.16
C LEU A 34 -0.13 5.28 9.67
N SER A 35 0.30 6.27 8.89
CA SER A 35 0.28 7.68 9.29
C SER A 35 -1.10 8.23 9.67
N THR A 36 -2.17 7.59 9.20
CA THR A 36 -3.56 7.93 9.51
C THR A 36 -4.15 7.06 10.62
N ARG A 37 -3.54 5.90 10.89
CA ARG A 37 -3.99 4.95 11.92
C ARG A 37 -3.27 5.13 13.24
N PHE A 38 -2.03 5.63 13.22
CA PHE A 38 -1.16 5.88 14.37
C PHE A 38 -0.88 7.39 14.48
N PRO A 39 -1.82 8.21 15.01
CA PRO A 39 -1.66 9.67 15.06
C PRO A 39 -0.41 10.12 15.83
N THR A 40 -0.05 9.38 16.87
CA THR A 40 1.12 9.59 17.73
C THR A 40 2.45 9.44 16.97
N CYS A 41 2.49 8.59 15.94
CA CYS A 41 3.67 8.35 15.11
C CYS A 41 3.65 9.13 13.79
N SER A 42 2.60 9.91 13.51
CA SER A 42 2.41 10.61 12.23
C SER A 42 3.58 11.53 11.90
N ASP A 43 4.11 12.26 12.88
CA ASP A 43 5.22 13.20 12.69
C ASP A 43 6.55 12.47 12.40
N GLN A 44 6.80 11.34 13.07
CA GLN A 44 7.94 10.47 12.78
C GLN A 44 7.86 9.96 11.33
N ILE A 45 6.68 9.51 10.90
CA ILE A 45 6.47 9.03 9.53
C ILE A 45 6.69 10.17 8.52
N GLN A 46 6.19 11.38 8.79
CA GLN A 46 6.42 12.53 7.92
C GLN A 46 7.91 12.87 7.76
N SER A 47 8.67 12.82 8.86
CA SER A 47 10.12 13.01 8.84
C SER A 47 10.80 11.99 7.92
N MET A 48 10.41 10.72 8.02
CA MET A 48 10.94 9.66 7.15
C MET A 48 10.62 9.92 5.67
N MET A 49 9.40 10.36 5.33
CA MET A 49 9.05 10.71 3.94
C MET A 49 9.90 11.86 3.41
N THR A 50 10.20 12.84 4.25
CA THR A 50 11.05 13.99 3.87
C THR A 50 12.47 13.53 3.53
N VAL A 51 13.04 12.59 4.29
CA VAL A 51 14.37 12.02 4.00
C VAL A 51 14.37 11.23 2.69
N TYR A 52 13.31 10.48 2.41
CA TYR A 52 13.21 9.67 1.19
C TYR A 52 12.90 10.49 -0.07
N ALA A 53 12.52 11.78 0.05
CA ALA A 53 12.24 12.66 -1.08
C ALA A 53 13.47 12.97 -1.97
N CYS A 54 14.67 12.66 -1.49
CA CYS A 54 15.94 12.76 -2.23
C CYS A 54 16.63 11.39 -2.43
N ASN A 55 15.87 10.29 -2.36
CA ASN A 55 16.39 8.95 -2.62
C ASN A 55 16.86 8.80 -4.08
N MET A 56 17.94 8.02 -4.30
CA MET A 56 18.47 7.75 -5.65
C MET A 56 17.52 6.87 -6.49
N ASN A 57 16.68 6.07 -5.84
CA ASN A 57 15.66 5.30 -6.53
C ASN A 57 14.44 6.17 -6.84
N LEU A 58 14.11 6.30 -8.13
CA LEU A 58 13.06 7.20 -8.63
C LEU A 58 11.67 6.88 -8.08
N GLU A 59 11.30 5.60 -7.97
CA GLU A 59 9.98 5.18 -7.49
C GLU A 59 9.80 5.55 -6.00
N LEU A 60 10.81 5.23 -5.18
CA LEU A 60 10.83 5.62 -3.76
C LEU A 60 10.81 7.14 -3.59
N GLN A 61 11.59 7.86 -4.40
CA GLN A 61 11.64 9.32 -4.40
C GLN A 61 10.27 9.92 -4.72
N THR A 62 9.65 9.47 -5.81
CA THR A 62 8.36 9.98 -6.28
C THR A 62 7.28 9.78 -5.22
N ARG A 63 7.17 8.57 -4.66
CA ARG A 63 6.24 8.30 -3.55
C ARG A 63 6.51 9.17 -2.33
N ALA A 64 7.77 9.33 -1.94
CA ALA A 64 8.14 10.15 -0.79
C ALA A 64 7.77 11.63 -0.97
N VAL A 65 7.97 12.18 -2.17
CA VAL A 65 7.58 13.55 -2.52
C VAL A 65 6.05 13.70 -2.50
N GLU A 66 5.32 12.76 -3.12
CA GLU A 66 3.85 12.75 -3.11
C GLU A 66 3.29 12.67 -1.69
N TYR A 67 3.84 11.78 -0.86
CA TYR A 67 3.42 11.61 0.52
C TYR A 67 3.73 12.85 1.35
N THR A 68 4.92 13.44 1.22
CA THR A 68 5.25 14.71 1.88
C THR A 68 4.28 15.83 1.49
N SER A 69 3.86 15.89 0.23
CA SER A 69 2.81 16.80 -0.23
C SER A 69 1.45 16.51 0.42
N LEU A 70 1.08 15.23 0.58
CA LEU A 70 -0.14 14.83 1.29
C LEU A 70 -0.13 15.25 2.77
N PHE A 71 1.00 15.15 3.46
CA PHE A 71 1.13 15.62 4.84
C PHE A 71 1.02 17.14 4.97
N THR A 72 1.64 17.89 4.05
CA THR A 72 1.80 19.34 4.18
C THR A 72 0.66 20.15 3.55
N LYS A 73 0.22 19.78 2.34
CA LYS A 73 -0.76 20.53 1.54
C LYS A 73 -2.17 19.94 1.59
N HIS A 74 -2.29 18.63 1.80
CA HIS A 74 -3.54 17.89 1.61
C HIS A 74 -3.89 16.99 2.81
N ASN A 75 -3.51 17.38 4.03
CA ASN A 75 -3.69 16.55 5.22
C ASN A 75 -5.18 16.18 5.46
N GLN A 76 -6.09 17.08 5.10
CA GLN A 76 -7.54 16.88 5.27
C GLN A 76 -8.07 15.68 4.45
N ILE A 77 -7.52 15.41 3.27
CA ILE A 77 -7.95 14.29 2.41
C ILE A 77 -7.10 13.04 2.57
N ARG A 78 -5.99 13.13 3.31
CA ARG A 78 -5.02 12.05 3.50
C ARG A 78 -5.70 10.77 4.00
N SER A 79 -6.60 10.88 4.98
CA SER A 79 -7.33 9.73 5.55
C SER A 79 -8.21 9.03 4.52
N SER A 80 -8.91 9.79 3.68
CA SER A 80 -9.82 9.24 2.66
C SER A 80 -9.08 8.51 1.55
N ILE A 81 -7.89 8.99 1.17
CA ILE A 81 -7.07 8.37 0.11
C ILE A 81 -6.52 7.01 0.54
N VAL A 82 -6.15 6.85 1.82
CA VAL A 82 -5.53 5.63 2.35
C VAL A 82 -6.53 4.66 2.99
N GLU A 83 -7.80 4.77 2.61
CA GLU A 83 -8.84 3.80 2.96
C GLU A 83 -8.50 2.39 2.45
N ARG A 84 -9.24 1.39 2.93
CA ARG A 84 -9.01 0.01 2.49
C ARG A 84 -9.26 -0.08 0.99
N MET A 85 -8.27 -0.60 0.27
CA MET A 85 -8.43 -0.98 -1.13
C MET A 85 -9.55 -2.03 -1.24
N PRO A 86 -10.39 -1.96 -2.28
CA PRO A 86 -11.39 -2.98 -2.56
C PRO A 86 -10.76 -4.37 -2.74
N VAL A 87 -11.53 -5.41 -2.40
CA VAL A 87 -11.15 -6.79 -2.69
C VAL A 87 -11.24 -7.05 -4.19
N LEU A 88 -10.33 -7.87 -4.71
CA LEU A 88 -10.37 -8.29 -6.12
C LEU A 88 -11.62 -9.15 -6.35
N VAL A 89 -12.37 -8.87 -7.42
CA VAL A 89 -13.48 -9.72 -7.86
C VAL A 89 -12.89 -10.84 -8.72
N ASN A 90 -13.08 -12.08 -8.30
CA ASN A 90 -12.59 -13.23 -9.05
C ASN A 90 -13.44 -13.42 -10.32
N ASN A 91 -12.91 -13.11 -11.50
CA ASN A 91 -13.52 -13.52 -12.77
C ASN A 91 -13.49 -15.05 -13.01
N GLN A 92 -13.13 -15.86 -12.01
CA GLN A 92 -13.14 -17.32 -12.11
C GLN A 92 -14.55 -17.93 -11.98
N THR A 93 -15.54 -17.21 -11.43
CA THR A 93 -16.95 -17.68 -11.43
C THR A 93 -17.68 -17.48 -12.75
N SER A 94 -17.03 -16.92 -13.77
CA SER A 94 -17.59 -16.86 -15.14
C SER A 94 -17.20 -18.05 -16.02
N ALA A 95 -16.36 -18.96 -15.52
CA ALA A 95 -15.93 -20.16 -16.26
C ALA A 95 -16.69 -21.43 -15.87
N THR A 96 -17.30 -21.52 -14.67
CA THR A 96 -17.97 -22.75 -14.21
C THR A 96 -19.45 -22.83 -14.61
N ASN A 97 -20.11 -21.71 -14.95
CA ASN A 97 -21.53 -21.73 -15.35
C ASN A 97 -21.78 -22.03 -16.84
N ASN A 98 -20.73 -22.24 -17.65
CA ASN A 98 -20.87 -22.55 -19.08
C ASN A 98 -20.79 -24.05 -19.38
N GLU A 99 -20.39 -24.89 -18.42
CA GLU A 99 -20.31 -26.35 -18.62
C GLU A 99 -21.63 -27.06 -18.32
N GLU A 100 -22.51 -26.49 -17.48
CA GLU A 100 -23.82 -27.09 -17.17
C GLU A 100 -24.87 -26.85 -18.29
N GLN A 101 -24.66 -25.89 -19.19
CA GLN A 101 -25.59 -25.63 -20.31
C GLN A 101 -25.37 -26.52 -21.54
N THR A 102 -24.28 -27.30 -21.59
CA THR A 102 -23.98 -28.16 -22.76
C THR A 102 -24.63 -29.54 -22.65
N TYR A 103 -24.88 -30.04 -21.43
CA TYR A 103 -25.41 -31.40 -21.24
C TYR A 103 -26.94 -31.51 -21.35
N GLU A 104 -27.71 -30.43 -21.19
CA GLU A 104 -29.18 -30.49 -21.33
C GLU A 104 -29.67 -30.38 -22.79
N GLN A 105 -28.82 -30.01 -23.75
CA GLN A 105 -29.20 -29.89 -25.17
C GLN A 105 -29.00 -31.17 -25.98
N GLU A 106 -28.14 -32.10 -25.55
CA GLU A 106 -27.91 -33.37 -26.26
C GLU A 106 -28.92 -34.48 -25.91
N GLU A 107 -29.61 -34.42 -24.76
CA GLU A 107 -30.59 -35.45 -24.36
C GLU A 107 -32.01 -35.22 -24.95
N SER A 108 -32.20 -34.15 -25.71
CA SER A 108 -33.47 -33.82 -26.39
C SER A 108 -33.40 -33.85 -27.93
N SER A 109 -32.34 -34.42 -28.52
CA SER A 109 -32.23 -34.62 -29.98
C SER A 109 -32.12 -36.09 -30.38
#